data_AF-A0A924GU82-F1
#
_entry.id   AF-A0A924GU82-F1
#
_cell.length_a   1.000
_cell.length_b   1.000
_cell.length_c   1.000
_cell.angle_alpha   90.00
_cell.angle_beta   90.00
_cell.angle_gamma   90.00
#
_symmetry.space_group_name_H-M   'P 1'
#
loop_
_entity.id
_entity.type
_entity.pdbx_description
1 polymer ?
#
loop_
_entity_poly.entity_id
_entity_poly.type
_entity_poly.pdbx_seq_one_letter_code
_entity_poly.pdbx_strand_id
1 'polypeptide(L)' 'MKSKIVAVLLALSGAAVQAQNVEVKDAWVRTAVPGQLGTGAFMKIPSKTDTQLVGVSSPVAGVAEVHEMKMDKDVMT' A
#
# COMPACT_ATOMS: atom_id res chain seq x y z
N MET A 1 -9.94 -25.73 35.04
CA MET A 1 -10.57 -24.54 34.40
C MET A 1 -9.54 -23.52 33.91
N LYS A 2 -8.56 -23.11 34.72
CA LYS A 2 -7.53 -22.12 34.34
C LYS A 2 -6.71 -22.48 33.08
N SER A 3 -6.31 -23.74 32.94
CA SER A 3 -5.55 -24.23 31.76
C SER A 3 -6.36 -24.23 30.45
N LYS A 4 -7.69 -24.45 30.52
CA LYS A 4 -8.56 -24.40 29.34
C LYS A 4 -8.78 -22.96 28.85
N ILE A 5 -8.76 -21.99 29.76
CA ILE A 5 -8.88 -20.56 29.44
C ILE A 5 -7.63 -20.07 28.69
N VAL A 6 -6.44 -20.47 29.12
CA VAL A 6 -5.17 -20.11 28.46
C VAL A 6 -5.09 -20.68 27.04
N ALA A 7 -5.55 -21.92 26.82
CA ALA A 7 -5.57 -22.54 25.50
C ALA A 7 -6.52 -21.83 24.51
N VAL A 8 -7.67 -21.33 24.99
CA VAL A 8 -8.62 -20.56 24.16
C VAL A 8 -8.02 -19.20 23.79
N LEU A 9 -7.40 -18.49 24.73
CA LEU A 9 -6.75 -17.19 24.47
C LEU A 9 -5.61 -17.29 23.43
N LEU A 10 -4.81 -18.37 23.47
CA LEU A 10 -3.75 -18.59 22.49
C LEU A 10 -4.28 -18.94 21.08
N ALA A 11 -5.42 -19.62 20.99
CA ALA A 11 -6.05 -19.95 19.71
C ALA A 11 -6.66 -18.72 19.02
N LEU A 12 -7.16 -17.73 19.79
CA LEU A 12 -7.69 -16.48 19.24
C LEU A 12 -6.62 -15.51 18.73
N SER A 13 -5.37 -15.59 19.20
CA SER A 13 -4.27 -14.74 18.71
C SER A 13 -3.78 -15.10 17.29
N GLY A 14 -4.12 -16.28 16.77
CA GLY A 14 -3.66 -16.73 15.43
C GLY A 14 -4.52 -16.24 14.25
N ALA A 15 -5.73 -15.74 14.49
CA ALA A 15 -6.67 -15.38 13.43
C ALA A 15 -6.49 -13.95 12.86
N ALA A 16 -5.63 -13.13 13.46
CA ALA A 16 -5.45 -11.73 13.07
C ALA A 16 -4.48 -11.51 11.89
N VAL A 17 -3.84 -12.56 11.36
CA VAL A 17 -2.72 -12.44 10.41
C VAL A 17 -3.10 -12.97 9.01
N GLN A 18 -4.34 -12.77 8.54
CA GLN A 18 -4.79 -13.26 7.22
C GLN A 18 -5.57 -12.22 6.40
N ALA A 19 -5.37 -10.92 6.61
CA ALA A 19 -6.05 -9.89 5.82
C ALA A 19 -5.19 -8.67 5.52
N GLN A 20 -4.11 -8.86 4.75
CA GLN A 20 -3.57 -7.76 3.95
C GLN A 20 -3.53 -8.21 2.49
N ASN A 21 -4.70 -8.17 1.86
CA ASN A 21 -4.93 -8.56 0.47
C ASN A 21 -4.60 -7.42 -0.52
N VAL A 22 -3.64 -6.57 -0.16
CA VAL A 22 -3.20 -5.46 -1.02
C VAL A 22 -2.14 -6.00 -1.96
N GLU A 23 -2.56 -6.24 -3.20
CA GLU A 23 -1.67 -6.70 -4.27
C GLU A 23 -1.11 -5.48 -5.02
N VAL A 24 0.18 -5.49 -5.35
CA VAL A 24 0.79 -4.49 -6.22
C VAL A 24 1.07 -5.14 -7.57
N LYS A 25 0.49 -4.58 -8.64
CA LYS A 25 0.63 -5.07 -10.02
C LYS A 25 1.30 -4.07 -10.92
N ASP A 26 1.96 -4.59 -11.95
CA ASP A 26 2.52 -3.80 -13.06
C ASP A 26 3.41 -2.64 -12.59
N ALA A 27 4.20 -2.86 -11.53
CA ALA A 27 5.05 -1.83 -10.95
C ALA A 27 6.25 -1.54 -11.85
N TRP A 28 6.46 -0.27 -12.17
CA TRP A 28 7.62 0.19 -12.92
C TRP A 28 7.98 1.63 -12.56
N VAL A 29 9.22 2.02 -12.90
CA VAL A 29 9.74 3.36 -12.64
C VAL A 29 10.29 3.91 -13.94
N ARG A 30 9.94 5.17 -14.23
CA ARG A 30 10.53 5.91 -15.34
C ARG A 30 11.96 6.32 -14.98
N THR A 31 12.87 6.32 -15.94
CA THR A 31 14.19 6.94 -15.73
C THR A 31 14.04 8.45 -15.57
N ALA A 32 14.75 9.03 -14.60
CA ALA A 32 14.80 10.49 -14.43
C ALA A 32 15.26 11.17 -15.74
N VAL A 33 14.69 12.33 -16.04
CA VAL A 33 15.12 13.12 -17.19
C VAL A 33 16.50 13.71 -16.89
N PRO A 34 17.46 13.70 -17.85
CA PRO A 34 18.75 14.33 -17.64
C PRO A 34 18.61 15.76 -17.11
N GLY A 35 19.29 16.06 -16.00
CA GLY A 35 19.23 17.37 -15.33
C GLY A 35 18.06 17.56 -14.36
N GLN A 36 17.14 16.60 -14.21
CA GLN A 36 16.08 16.61 -13.20
C GLN A 36 16.38 15.60 -12.08
N LEU A 37 16.03 15.99 -10.84
CA LEU A 37 16.21 15.13 -9.67
C LEU A 37 14.97 14.26 -9.37
N GLY A 38 13.84 14.53 -10.02
CA GLY A 38 12.59 13.81 -9.84
C GLY A 38 12.36 12.72 -10.88
N THR A 39 11.65 11.66 -10.48
CA THR A 39 11.07 10.67 -11.39
C THR A 39 9.73 10.16 -10.86
N GLY A 40 9.01 9.39 -11.67
CA GLY A 40 7.74 8.78 -11.33
C GLY A 40 7.83 7.25 -11.21
N ALA A 41 7.23 6.71 -10.14
CA ALA A 41 6.92 5.30 -9.98
C ALA A 41 5.43 5.07 -10.25
N PHE A 42 5.12 4.00 -10.97
CA PHE A 42 3.78 3.68 -11.42
C PHE A 42 3.46 2.23 -11.05
N MET A 43 2.27 1.98 -10.53
CA MET A 43 1.80 0.65 -10.17
C MET A 43 0.28 0.64 -10.05
N LYS A 44 -0.32 -0.54 -10.03
CA LYS A 44 -1.75 -0.73 -9.71
C LYS A 44 -1.88 -1.39 -8.35
N ILE A 45 -2.72 -0.83 -7.49
CA ILE A 45 -2.98 -1.34 -6.14
C ILE A 45 -4.48 -1.64 -6.01
N PRO A 46 -4.99 -2.76 -6.59
CA PRO A 46 -6.39 -3.13 -6.44
C PRO A 46 -6.73 -3.42 -4.98
N SER A 47 -7.86 -2.92 -4.52
CA SER A 47 -8.42 -3.22 -3.19
C SER A 47 -9.84 -3.77 -3.32
N LYS A 48 -10.13 -4.86 -2.60
CA LYS A 48 -11.47 -5.48 -2.54
C LYS A 48 -12.38 -4.85 -1.48
N THR A 49 -11.81 -4.03 -0.60
CA THR A 49 -12.48 -3.32 0.49
C THR A 49 -12.00 -1.88 0.50
N ASP A 50 -12.70 -1.00 1.21
CA ASP A 50 -12.26 0.39 1.39
C ASP A 50 -10.88 0.42 2.07
N THR A 51 -9.90 0.99 1.37
CA THR A 51 -8.49 1.04 1.80
C THR A 51 -7.93 2.41 1.43
N GLN A 52 -7.05 2.94 2.29
CA GLN A 52 -6.37 4.21 2.07
C GLN A 52 -4.85 3.98 1.93
N LEU A 53 -4.26 4.56 0.88
CA LEU A 53 -2.80 4.67 0.78
C LEU A 53 -2.34 5.81 1.68
N VAL A 54 -1.65 5.49 2.77
CA VAL A 54 -1.26 6.46 3.81
C VAL A 54 0.16 7.01 3.66
N GLY A 55 0.97 6.45 2.77
CA GLY A 55 2.33 6.91 2.54
C GLY A 55 3.13 6.04 1.58
N VAL A 56 4.28 6.56 1.18
CA VAL A 56 5.27 5.90 0.34
C VAL A 56 6.67 6.20 0.85
N SER A 57 7.62 5.31 0.59
CA SER A 57 9.03 5.51 0.93
C SER A 57 9.93 4.82 -0.09
N SER A 58 11.17 5.29 -0.21
CA SER A 58 12.17 4.72 -1.11
C SER A 58 13.56 4.81 -0.50
N PRO A 59 14.39 3.76 -0.57
CA PRO A 59 15.77 3.82 -0.10
C PRO A 59 16.69 4.62 -1.03
N VAL A 60 16.24 4.92 -2.26
CA VAL A 60 17.05 5.58 -3.31
C VAL A 60 16.58 7.00 -3.64
N ALA A 61 15.48 7.46 -3.04
CA ALA A 61 15.00 8.84 -3.19
C ALA A 61 14.92 9.51 -1.81
N GLY A 62 15.44 10.73 -1.71
CA GLY A 62 15.42 11.48 -0.45
C GLY A 62 14.01 11.88 0.01
N VAL A 63 13.06 11.98 -0.94
CA VAL A 63 11.65 12.28 -0.71
C VAL A 63 10.80 11.41 -1.64
N ALA A 64 9.65 10.94 -1.14
CA ALA A 64 8.65 10.23 -1.93
C ALA A 64 7.27 10.80 -1.61
N GLU A 65 6.52 11.18 -2.65
CA GLU A 65 5.21 11.82 -2.54
C GLU A 65 4.17 10.99 -3.31
N VAL A 66 2.93 10.98 -2.82
CA VAL A 66 1.79 10.37 -3.52
C VAL A 66 1.03 11.49 -4.24
N HIS A 67 0.93 11.38 -5.55
CA HIS A 67 0.10 12.29 -6.34
C HIS A 67 -1.20 11.56 -6.67
N GLU A 68 -2.30 12.00 -6.05
CA GLU A 68 -3.63 11.51 -6.38
C GLU A 68 -4.18 12.29 -7.57
N MET A 69 -4.70 11.56 -8.55
CA MET A 69 -5.47 12.13 -9.65
C MET A 69 -6.71 11.27 -9.80
N LYS A 70 -7.89 11.89 -9.64
CA LYS A 70 -9.16 11.22 -9.80
C LYS A 70 -9.90 11.82 -11.00
N MET A 71 -10.52 10.96 -11.79
CA MET A 71 -11.45 11.40 -12.84
C MET A 71 -12.87 11.32 -12.30
N ASP A 72 -13.59 12.44 -12.24
CA ASP A 72 -15.04 12.49 -12.02
C ASP A 72 -15.74 12.95 -13.29
N LYS A 73 -16.46 12.02 -13.94
CA LYS A 73 -17.13 12.13 -15.24
C LYS A 73 -16.16 12.43 -16.39
N ASP A 74 -15.53 13.60 -16.38
CA ASP A 74 -14.48 14.03 -17.33
C ASP A 74 -13.53 15.09 -16.72
N VAL A 75 -13.69 15.42 -15.45
CA VAL A 75 -12.87 16.42 -14.76
C VAL A 75 -11.80 15.70 -13.95
N MET A 76 -10.56 16.13 -14.15
CA MET A 76 -9.40 15.71 -13.37
C MET A 76 -9.38 16.53 -12.07
N THR A 77 -9.66 15.86 -10.96
CA THR A 77 -9.62 16.40 -9.59
C THR A 77 -8.46 15.83 -8.82
#